data_AF-C3ZIV2-F1
#
_entry.id   AF-C3ZIV2-F1
#
_cell.length_a   1.000
_cell.length_b   1.000
_cell.length_c   1.000
_cell.angle_alpha   90.00
_cell.angle_beta   90.00
_cell.angle_gamma   90.00
#
_symmetry.space_group_name_H-M   'P 1'
#
loop_
_entity.id
_entity.type
_entity.pdbx_description
1 polymer ?
#
loop_
_entity_poly.entity_id
_entity_poly.type
_entity_poly.pdbx_seq_one_letter_code
_entity_poly.pdbx_strand_id
1 'polypeptide(L)'
;MVNVGRGCKSNTHTSGCTSPYLHGEECSYRCSTGYTHVSGNREKTCSNGQWAGIDMVCEEVVQVPDDEMGALVNKYAPKVWLEKGEQFNPSSVDFHLQNVKVYDGGDVYTSTPSTLPTCSENCYLSSKERLSKPSSTLPFFGGESVGPTHQPPVYAVWKRINSVTTDIFYWMFYPYNRGKKVCIGQYDWDATSQTYRDGNDVVQMEGTHPILYSAKGSHGLWSTKGTHTYKKILVNEKLQDETSAGTAWDTWKNVLYIKYRPDGGYTGSWTWLNFKGRWGNKKDGCAAESVAGECVRNSGPKSLNYRSQMTNDDLD
;
A
#
# COMPACT_ATOMS: atom_id res chain seq x y z
N MET A 1 -27.24 11.28 41.86
CA MET A 1 -25.82 11.36 41.47
C MET A 1 -25.03 10.55 42.47
N VAL A 2 -24.36 9.49 42.03
CA VAL A 2 -23.54 8.64 42.91
C VAL A 2 -22.09 8.84 42.51
N ASN A 3 -21.22 9.13 43.48
CA ASN A 3 -19.79 9.27 43.23
C ASN A 3 -19.17 7.86 43.20
N VAL A 4 -19.35 7.17 42.06
CA VAL A 4 -18.78 5.84 41.86
C VAL A 4 -17.30 6.03 41.53
N GLY A 5 -16.42 5.52 42.38
CA GLY A 5 -14.98 5.52 42.10
C GLY A 5 -14.72 4.85 40.75
N ARG A 6 -13.97 5.52 39.87
CA ARG A 6 -13.37 4.83 38.72
C ARG A 6 -12.50 3.73 39.31
N GLY A 7 -12.77 2.48 39.00
CA GLY A 7 -11.74 1.45 39.13
C GLY A 7 -10.63 1.79 38.13
N CYS A 8 -9.79 2.79 38.43
CA CYS A 8 -8.63 3.13 37.62
C CYS A 8 -7.66 1.95 37.72
N LYS A 9 -7.78 1.00 36.79
CA LYS A 9 -6.84 -0.09 36.64
C LYS A 9 -5.64 0.41 35.86
N SER A 10 -4.45 -0.03 36.29
CA SER A 10 -3.20 0.24 35.60
C SER A 10 -3.30 -0.13 34.13
N ASN A 11 -2.69 0.69 33.27
CA ASN A 11 -2.54 0.41 31.84
C ASN A 11 -3.86 0.37 31.06
N THR A 12 -4.85 1.17 31.47
CA THR A 12 -6.15 1.34 30.78
C THR A 12 -6.45 2.82 30.54
N HIS A 13 -7.02 3.16 29.37
CA HIS A 13 -7.61 4.45 29.05
C HIS A 13 -9.13 4.34 28.96
N THR A 14 -9.83 5.30 29.55
CA THR A 14 -11.29 5.39 29.55
C THR A 14 -11.77 6.52 28.66
N SER A 15 -12.80 6.30 27.86
CA SER A 15 -13.48 7.31 27.04
C SER A 15 -15.00 7.13 27.07
N GLY A 16 -15.75 8.09 26.52
CA GLY A 16 -17.21 8.00 26.38
C GLY A 16 -18.03 8.40 27.62
N CYS A 17 -17.38 8.70 28.75
CA CYS A 17 -18.06 9.02 30.01
C CYS A 17 -17.23 10.00 30.87
N THR A 18 -17.90 10.82 31.70
CA THR A 18 -17.23 11.76 32.62
C THR A 18 -18.00 11.88 33.93
N SER A 19 -17.30 11.70 35.04
CA SER A 19 -17.88 11.87 36.39
C SER A 19 -18.49 13.26 36.56
N PRO A 20 -19.67 13.40 37.20
CA PRO A 20 -20.43 12.37 37.92
C PRO A 20 -21.23 11.41 37.03
N TYR A 21 -21.22 10.12 37.37
CA TYR A 21 -21.84 9.08 36.55
C TYR A 21 -23.35 8.91 36.80
N LEU A 22 -24.11 8.77 35.72
CA LEU A 22 -25.56 8.54 35.76
C LEU A 22 -25.92 7.06 35.57
N HIS A 23 -27.09 6.65 36.07
CA HIS A 23 -27.64 5.33 35.75
C HIS A 23 -27.85 5.23 34.23
N GLY A 24 -27.41 4.12 33.64
CA GLY A 24 -27.44 3.87 32.20
C GLY A 24 -26.26 4.46 31.43
N GLU A 25 -25.35 5.20 32.07
CA GLU A 25 -24.15 5.72 31.40
C GLU A 25 -23.16 4.59 31.10
N GLU A 26 -22.56 4.62 29.91
CA GLU A 26 -21.61 3.62 29.44
C GLU A 26 -20.22 4.24 29.24
N CYS A 27 -19.20 3.59 29.80
CA CYS A 27 -17.80 3.93 29.59
C CYS A 27 -17.15 2.89 28.68
N SER A 28 -16.36 3.36 27.72
CA SER A 28 -15.47 2.51 26.92
C SER A 28 -14.07 2.50 27.52
N TYR A 29 -13.43 1.32 27.49
CA TYR A 29 -12.10 1.04 28.02
C TYR A 29 -11.21 0.49 26.90
N ARG A 30 -9.98 0.99 26.82
CA ARG A 30 -8.92 0.49 25.93
C ARG A 30 -7.62 0.32 26.70
N CYS A 31 -6.79 -0.65 26.35
CA CYS A 31 -5.47 -0.77 26.98
C CYS A 31 -4.59 0.43 26.61
N SER A 32 -3.72 0.83 27.53
CA SER A 32 -2.68 1.82 27.26
C SER A 32 -1.70 1.31 26.21
N THR A 33 -1.06 2.23 25.48
CA THR A 33 -0.02 1.89 24.50
C THR A 33 1.05 1.01 25.15
N GLY A 34 1.40 -0.10 24.52
CA GLY A 34 2.28 -1.13 25.08
C GLY A 34 1.55 -2.30 25.73
N TYR A 35 0.22 -2.27 25.81
CA TYR A 35 -0.56 -3.33 26.43
C TYR A 35 -1.70 -3.82 25.54
N THR A 36 -2.03 -5.10 25.64
CA THR A 36 -3.16 -5.73 24.92
C THR A 36 -4.18 -6.28 25.89
N HIS A 37 -5.44 -6.33 25.46
CA HIS A 37 -6.56 -6.82 26.25
C HIS A 37 -6.48 -8.35 26.34
N VAL A 38 -6.48 -8.87 27.57
CA VAL A 38 -6.45 -10.32 27.81
C VAL A 38 -7.74 -10.85 28.43
N SER A 39 -8.45 -10.03 29.23
CA SER A 39 -9.74 -10.40 29.82
C SER A 39 -10.51 -9.18 30.35
N GLY A 40 -11.75 -9.39 30.78
CA GLY A 40 -12.64 -8.32 31.26
C GLY A 40 -13.35 -7.58 30.12
N ASN A 41 -14.17 -6.58 30.48
CA ASN A 41 -15.05 -5.89 29.55
C ASN A 41 -14.42 -4.62 28.96
N ARG A 42 -14.62 -4.39 27.66
CA ARG A 42 -14.24 -3.15 26.96
C ARG A 42 -15.27 -2.02 27.13
N GLU A 43 -16.47 -2.37 27.55
CA GLU A 43 -17.56 -1.44 27.83
C GLU A 43 -18.19 -1.84 29.16
N LYS A 44 -18.45 -0.87 30.02
CA LYS A 44 -19.16 -1.08 31.28
C LYS A 44 -20.28 -0.07 31.37
N THR A 45 -21.42 -0.51 31.87
CA THR A 45 -22.61 0.34 32.08
C THR A 45 -22.83 0.55 33.58
N CYS A 46 -23.09 1.78 33.98
CA CYS A 46 -23.40 2.12 35.36
C CYS A 46 -24.87 1.79 35.65
N SER A 47 -25.13 0.87 36.57
CA SER A 47 -26.46 0.56 37.07
C SER A 47 -26.54 0.91 38.55
N ASN A 48 -27.32 1.94 38.88
CA ASN A 48 -27.61 2.36 40.25
C ASN A 48 -26.35 2.62 41.11
N GLY A 49 -25.33 3.23 40.50
CA GLY A 49 -24.08 3.54 41.21
C GLY A 49 -23.09 2.38 41.27
N GLN A 50 -23.30 1.31 40.51
CA GLN A 50 -22.36 0.19 40.36
C GLN A 50 -22.08 -0.08 38.89
N TRP A 51 -20.82 -0.29 38.53
CA TRP A 51 -20.44 -0.67 37.17
C TRP A 51 -20.71 -2.16 36.95
N ALA A 52 -21.53 -2.48 35.94
CA ALA A 52 -21.73 -3.84 35.48
C ALA A 52 -20.51 -4.33 34.66
N GLY A 53 -20.14 -5.59 34.83
CA GLY A 53 -19.02 -6.22 34.13
C GLY A 53 -17.72 -6.28 34.94
N ILE A 54 -16.77 -7.02 34.40
CA ILE A 54 -15.45 -7.26 34.98
C ILE A 54 -14.48 -6.20 34.49
N ASP A 55 -13.60 -5.73 35.37
CA ASP A 55 -12.57 -4.77 35.01
C ASP A 55 -11.66 -5.34 33.90
N MET A 56 -11.36 -4.50 32.91
CA MET A 56 -10.45 -4.86 31.83
C MET A 56 -9.06 -5.16 32.38
N VAL A 57 -8.48 -6.28 31.96
CA VAL A 57 -7.11 -6.68 32.25
C VAL A 57 -6.29 -6.51 30.98
N CYS A 58 -5.18 -5.79 31.11
CA CYS A 58 -4.24 -5.51 30.05
C CYS A 58 -2.86 -6.04 30.41
N GLU A 59 -2.26 -6.80 29.50
CA GLU A 59 -0.89 -7.33 29.66
C GLU A 59 0.06 -6.65 28.69
N GLU A 60 1.33 -6.52 29.09
CA GLU A 60 2.36 -5.89 28.27
C GLU A 60 2.56 -6.71 26.99
N VAL A 61 2.61 -6.02 25.86
CA VAL A 61 2.87 -6.64 24.56
C VAL A 61 4.37 -6.81 24.40
N VAL A 62 4.79 -8.06 24.27
CA VAL A 62 6.15 -8.37 23.81
C VAL A 62 6.23 -8.05 22.32
N GLN A 63 7.07 -7.08 21.98
CA GLN A 63 7.34 -6.74 20.58
C GLN A 63 7.97 -7.94 19.87
N VAL A 64 7.48 -8.22 18.66
CA VAL A 64 8.11 -9.21 17.78
C VAL A 64 9.52 -8.73 17.43
N PRO A 65 10.59 -9.51 17.68
CA PRO A 65 11.96 -9.16 17.33
C PRO A 65 12.16 -8.86 15.82
N ASP A 66 13.13 -8.00 15.50
CA ASP A 66 13.41 -7.59 14.10
C ASP A 66 13.74 -8.77 13.18
N ASP A 67 14.41 -9.81 13.71
CA ASP A 67 14.77 -11.05 13.01
C ASP A 67 13.59 -12.00 12.79
N GLU A 68 12.52 -11.86 13.58
CA GLU A 68 11.27 -12.61 13.41
C GLU A 68 10.27 -11.91 12.48
N MET A 69 10.53 -10.66 12.07
CA MET A 69 9.62 -9.90 11.20
C MET A 69 9.32 -10.59 9.87
N GLY A 70 10.25 -11.40 9.35
CA GLY A 70 10.04 -12.18 8.13
C GLY A 70 8.86 -13.13 8.22
N ALA A 71 8.59 -13.69 9.41
CA ALA A 71 7.44 -14.58 9.63
C ALA A 71 6.11 -13.81 9.52
N LEU A 72 6.03 -12.59 10.08
CA LEU A 72 4.84 -11.74 9.96
C LEU A 72 4.62 -11.26 8.53
N VAL A 73 5.70 -10.83 7.87
CA VAL A 73 5.67 -10.41 6.46
C VAL A 73 5.16 -11.56 5.58
N ASN A 74 5.65 -12.79 5.79
CA ASN A 74 5.18 -13.91 4.99
C ASN A 74 3.71 -14.25 5.31
N LYS A 75 3.37 -14.34 6.60
CA LYS A 75 2.03 -14.70 7.10
C LYS A 75 0.92 -13.78 6.59
N TYR A 76 1.20 -12.48 6.48
CA TYR A 76 0.20 -11.47 6.09
C TYR A 76 0.40 -10.94 4.66
N ALA A 77 1.29 -11.53 3.86
CA ALA A 77 1.45 -11.13 2.46
C ALA A 77 0.15 -11.43 1.68
N PRO A 78 -0.36 -10.50 0.86
CA PRO A 78 -1.67 -10.65 0.23
C PRO A 78 -1.66 -11.70 -0.88
N LYS A 79 -2.80 -12.34 -1.09
CA LYS A 79 -3.12 -12.97 -2.37
C LYS A 79 -3.61 -11.91 -3.34
N VAL A 80 -3.03 -11.84 -4.52
CA VAL A 80 -3.50 -10.92 -5.56
C VAL A 80 -4.02 -11.71 -6.75
N TRP A 81 -5.25 -11.46 -7.15
CA TRP A 81 -5.79 -11.95 -8.41
C TRP A 81 -5.51 -10.93 -9.51
N LEU A 82 -4.78 -11.33 -10.54
CA LEU A 82 -4.67 -10.54 -11.76
C LEU A 82 -5.93 -10.74 -12.61
N GLU A 83 -6.34 -9.68 -13.30
CA GLU A 83 -7.51 -9.72 -14.18
C GLU A 83 -7.41 -10.80 -15.28
N LYS A 84 -8.54 -11.38 -15.66
CA LYS A 84 -8.61 -12.31 -16.80
C LYS A 84 -8.11 -11.66 -18.09
N GLY A 85 -7.08 -12.29 -18.67
CA GLY A 85 -6.43 -11.79 -19.88
C GLY A 85 -5.63 -10.51 -19.67
N GLU A 86 -5.11 -10.29 -18.45
CA GLU A 86 -4.06 -9.30 -18.21
C GLU A 86 -2.85 -9.58 -19.11
N GLN A 87 -2.29 -8.52 -19.67
CA GLN A 87 -1.14 -8.56 -20.57
C GLN A 87 0.11 -7.92 -19.94
N PHE A 88 -0.05 -7.11 -18.89
CA PHE A 88 1.00 -6.34 -18.23
C PHE A 88 1.22 -6.87 -16.81
N ASN A 89 1.90 -8.00 -16.70
CA ASN A 89 2.12 -8.67 -15.42
C ASN A 89 3.08 -7.89 -14.51
N PRO A 90 3.11 -8.18 -13.20
CA PRO A 90 4.14 -7.69 -12.31
C PRO A 90 5.54 -8.22 -12.69
N SER A 91 6.58 -7.57 -12.18
CA SER A 91 7.97 -8.01 -12.31
C SER A 91 8.80 -7.63 -11.10
N SER A 92 10.01 -8.15 -11.04
CA SER A 92 11.08 -7.60 -10.24
C SER A 92 11.51 -6.21 -10.71
N VAL A 93 12.06 -5.43 -9.78
CA VAL A 93 12.76 -4.17 -10.07
C VAL A 93 13.91 -4.41 -11.04
N ASP A 94 14.69 -5.47 -10.82
CA ASP A 94 15.86 -5.78 -11.65
C ASP A 94 15.47 -6.08 -13.10
N PHE A 95 14.38 -6.81 -13.33
CA PHE A 95 13.82 -7.02 -14.66
C PHE A 95 13.51 -5.68 -15.35
N HIS A 96 12.87 -4.75 -14.64
CA HIS A 96 12.56 -3.43 -15.18
C HIS A 96 13.81 -2.59 -15.45
N LEU A 97 14.77 -2.56 -14.52
CA LEU A 97 16.00 -1.78 -14.64
C LEU A 97 16.89 -2.21 -15.82
N GLN A 98 16.75 -3.45 -16.29
CA GLN A 98 17.42 -3.89 -17.53
C GLN A 98 16.87 -3.21 -18.79
N ASN A 99 15.69 -2.61 -18.74
CA ASN A 99 14.96 -2.11 -19.90
C ASN A 99 14.81 -0.57 -19.93
N VAL A 100 15.32 0.14 -18.92
CA VAL A 100 15.21 1.60 -18.79
C VAL A 100 16.58 2.29 -18.71
N LYS A 101 16.57 3.63 -18.73
CA LYS A 101 17.69 4.51 -18.41
C LYS A 101 17.21 5.60 -17.47
N VAL A 102 18.11 6.17 -16.68
CA VAL A 102 17.83 7.36 -15.87
C VAL A 102 18.16 8.60 -16.69
N TYR A 103 17.24 9.54 -16.73
CA TYR A 103 17.39 10.85 -17.36
C TYR A 103 17.36 11.93 -16.29
N ASP A 104 18.37 12.81 -16.28
CA ASP A 104 18.46 13.95 -15.37
C ASP A 104 18.90 15.19 -16.14
N GLY A 105 17.95 16.08 -16.47
CA GLY A 105 18.23 17.19 -17.37
C GLY A 105 18.70 16.70 -18.75
N GLY A 106 19.93 17.05 -19.13
CA GLY A 106 20.59 16.59 -20.35
C GLY A 106 21.39 15.30 -20.19
N ASP A 107 21.60 14.84 -18.95
CA ASP A 107 22.40 13.65 -18.65
C ASP A 107 21.57 12.37 -18.75
N VAL A 108 22.22 11.31 -19.23
CA VAL A 108 21.61 9.98 -19.37
C VAL A 108 22.53 8.94 -18.75
N TYR A 109 22.01 8.20 -17.78
CA TYR A 109 22.73 7.16 -17.05
C TYR A 109 22.13 5.79 -17.35
N THR A 110 23.00 4.78 -17.43
CA THR A 110 22.56 3.39 -17.52
C THR A 110 22.07 2.93 -16.15
N SER A 111 20.90 2.30 -16.08
CA SER A 111 20.47 1.57 -14.88
C SER A 111 21.10 0.19 -14.85
N THR A 112 21.61 -0.21 -13.68
CA THR A 112 22.04 -1.59 -13.42
C THR A 112 21.06 -2.24 -12.44
N PRO A 113 20.87 -3.57 -12.51
CA PRO A 113 20.16 -4.31 -11.46
C PRO A 113 20.72 -3.96 -10.09
N SER A 114 19.85 -3.75 -9.10
CA SER A 114 20.16 -3.31 -7.74
C SER A 114 20.76 -1.89 -7.58
N THR A 115 21.47 -1.31 -8.55
CA THR A 115 22.11 0.02 -8.42
C THR A 115 21.58 1.04 -9.43
N LEU A 116 20.93 2.07 -8.91
CA LEU A 116 20.57 3.28 -9.66
C LEU A 116 21.60 4.39 -9.36
N PRO A 117 21.90 5.27 -10.33
CA PRO A 117 22.75 6.42 -10.10
C PRO A 117 22.11 7.39 -9.09
N THR A 118 22.97 8.13 -8.38
CA THR A 118 22.54 9.34 -7.67
C THR A 118 22.20 10.42 -8.68
N CYS A 119 21.00 11.00 -8.60
CA CYS A 119 20.53 12.06 -9.48
C CYS A 119 19.67 13.08 -8.73
N SER A 120 19.30 14.16 -9.40
CA SER A 120 18.41 15.20 -8.86
C SER A 120 17.03 14.64 -8.55
N GLU A 121 16.23 15.31 -7.72
CA GLU A 121 14.85 14.89 -7.44
C GLU A 121 13.92 14.92 -8.67
N ASN A 122 14.37 15.55 -9.76
CA ASN A 122 13.65 15.65 -11.02
C ASN A 122 14.06 14.59 -12.05
N CYS A 123 15.03 13.73 -11.72
CA CYS A 123 15.40 12.63 -12.61
C CYS A 123 14.26 11.61 -12.74
N TYR A 124 14.25 10.87 -13.84
CA TYR A 124 13.19 9.94 -14.16
C TYR A 124 13.69 8.74 -14.98
N LEU A 125 13.01 7.61 -14.84
CA LEU A 125 13.27 6.41 -15.64
C LEU A 125 12.46 6.44 -16.94
N SER A 126 13.10 6.08 -18.06
CA SER A 126 12.41 5.92 -19.35
C SER A 126 12.95 4.70 -20.10
N SER A 127 12.13 4.10 -20.97
CA SER A 127 12.51 2.93 -21.75
C SER A 127 13.76 3.20 -22.59
N LYS A 128 14.65 2.20 -22.67
CA LYS A 128 15.83 2.24 -23.56
C LYS A 128 15.41 2.40 -25.01
N GLU A 129 14.35 1.69 -25.39
CA GLU A 129 13.73 1.77 -26.70
C GLU A 129 12.73 2.92 -26.76
N ARG A 130 12.73 3.64 -27.88
CA ARG A 130 11.84 4.77 -28.10
C ARG A 130 10.44 4.29 -28.45
N LEU A 131 9.45 4.78 -27.72
CA LEU A 131 8.05 4.62 -28.09
C LEU A 131 7.67 5.56 -29.24
N SER A 132 6.99 5.02 -30.25
CA SER A 132 6.51 5.82 -31.40
C SER A 132 5.33 6.73 -31.06
N LYS A 133 4.50 6.31 -30.10
CA LYS A 133 3.29 6.99 -29.59
C LYS A 133 3.15 6.70 -28.09
N PRO A 134 2.46 7.56 -27.30
CA PRO A 134 2.21 7.31 -25.88
C PRO A 134 1.59 5.94 -25.58
N SER A 135 0.68 5.48 -26.46
CA SER A 135 0.00 4.18 -26.31
C SER A 135 0.76 2.98 -26.89
N SER A 136 2.01 3.16 -27.35
CA SER A 136 2.82 2.05 -27.85
C SER A 136 3.30 1.17 -26.69
N THR A 137 3.40 -0.13 -26.93
CA THR A 137 3.90 -1.09 -25.94
C THR A 137 5.24 -1.69 -26.37
N LEU A 138 6.11 -1.96 -25.41
CA LEU A 138 7.35 -2.72 -25.61
C LEU A 138 7.22 -4.12 -25.00
N PRO A 139 7.99 -5.12 -25.47
CA PRO A 139 7.88 -6.49 -24.96
C PRO A 139 8.01 -6.59 -23.43
N PHE A 140 8.93 -5.86 -22.82
CA PHE A 140 9.14 -5.90 -21.36
C PHE A 140 7.98 -5.31 -20.55
N PHE A 141 7.06 -4.57 -21.17
CA PHE A 141 5.84 -4.12 -20.48
C PHE A 141 4.95 -5.30 -20.08
N GLY A 142 5.12 -6.46 -20.71
CA GLY A 142 4.41 -7.67 -20.36
C GLY A 142 4.75 -8.25 -18.98
N GLY A 143 5.82 -7.76 -18.35
CA GLY A 143 6.27 -8.22 -17.04
C GLY A 143 6.83 -9.64 -17.04
N GLU A 144 6.96 -10.21 -15.85
CA GLU A 144 7.35 -11.59 -15.65
C GLU A 144 6.11 -12.51 -15.61
N SER A 145 6.28 -13.78 -15.97
CA SER A 145 5.16 -14.74 -15.97
C SER A 145 4.64 -14.97 -14.56
N VAL A 146 3.33 -14.92 -14.34
CA VAL A 146 2.72 -15.25 -13.04
C VAL A 146 2.00 -16.58 -13.12
N GLY A 147 2.23 -17.48 -12.16
CA GLY A 147 1.54 -18.74 -12.09
C GLY A 147 2.07 -19.69 -11.01
N PRO A 148 1.61 -20.95 -11.01
CA PRO A 148 1.99 -21.92 -9.98
C PRO A 148 3.51 -22.16 -9.86
N THR A 149 4.24 -22.00 -10.97
CA THR A 149 5.68 -22.28 -11.06
C THR A 149 6.57 -21.04 -10.95
N HIS A 150 6.01 -19.83 -11.06
CA HIS A 150 6.77 -18.58 -10.93
C HIS A 150 5.89 -17.47 -10.33
N GLN A 151 6.42 -16.81 -9.31
CA GLN A 151 5.78 -15.68 -8.66
C GLN A 151 6.79 -14.51 -8.67
N PRO A 152 6.52 -13.40 -9.38
CA PRO A 152 7.37 -12.22 -9.32
C PRO A 152 7.47 -11.70 -7.89
N PRO A 153 8.59 -11.06 -7.51
CA PRO A 153 8.79 -10.65 -6.13
C PRO A 153 7.84 -9.52 -5.71
N VAL A 154 7.38 -9.59 -4.48
CA VAL A 154 6.77 -8.47 -3.75
C VAL A 154 7.79 -7.94 -2.74
N TYR A 155 7.86 -6.62 -2.62
CA TYR A 155 8.80 -5.96 -1.71
C TYR A 155 8.04 -5.42 -0.50
N ALA A 156 8.22 -6.06 0.65
CA ALA A 156 7.65 -5.63 1.91
C ALA A 156 8.58 -4.64 2.62
N VAL A 157 8.05 -3.46 2.98
CA VAL A 157 8.73 -2.51 3.85
C VAL A 157 7.96 -2.47 5.15
N TRP A 158 8.62 -2.66 6.30
CA TRP A 158 7.93 -2.66 7.59
C TRP A 158 8.43 -1.54 8.51
N LYS A 159 7.53 -0.98 9.33
CA LYS A 159 7.80 0.15 10.22
C LYS A 159 7.10 -0.08 11.57
N ARG A 160 7.82 0.10 12.69
CA ARG A 160 7.18 0.13 14.01
C ARG A 160 6.56 1.50 14.20
N ILE A 161 5.27 1.52 14.52
CA ILE A 161 4.54 2.73 14.86
C ILE A 161 4.65 2.98 16.37
N ASN A 162 4.47 1.93 17.15
CA ASN A 162 4.66 1.96 18.60
C ASN A 162 5.02 0.56 19.10
N SER A 163 4.93 0.33 20.41
CA SER A 163 5.27 -0.94 21.03
C SER A 163 4.33 -2.10 20.71
N VAL A 164 3.16 -1.84 20.12
CA VAL A 164 2.15 -2.85 19.81
C VAL A 164 1.75 -2.88 18.33
N THR A 165 2.04 -1.81 17.59
CA THR A 165 1.63 -1.64 16.20
C THR A 165 2.84 -1.62 15.28
N THR A 166 2.81 -2.47 14.25
CA THR A 166 3.78 -2.50 13.16
C THR A 166 3.04 -2.50 11.84
N ASP A 167 3.41 -1.57 10.97
CA ASP A 167 2.91 -1.51 9.61
C ASP A 167 3.80 -2.35 8.70
N ILE A 168 3.15 -3.05 7.76
CA ILE A 168 3.83 -3.79 6.69
C ILE A 168 3.23 -3.32 5.36
N PHE A 169 4.06 -2.67 4.56
CA PHE A 169 3.71 -2.15 3.23
C PHE A 169 4.17 -3.14 2.18
N TYR A 170 3.24 -3.80 1.49
CA TYR A 170 3.56 -4.69 0.37
C TYR A 170 3.58 -3.91 -0.94
N TRP A 171 4.76 -3.77 -1.53
CA TRP A 171 4.95 -3.10 -2.80
C TRP A 171 5.02 -4.10 -3.95
N MET A 172 4.05 -3.97 -4.83
CA MET A 172 3.93 -4.74 -6.07
C MET A 172 4.43 -3.87 -7.21
N PHE A 173 5.40 -4.39 -7.97
CA PHE A 173 6.01 -3.63 -9.05
C PHE A 173 5.49 -4.10 -10.41
N TYR A 174 5.03 -3.15 -11.22
CA TYR A 174 4.58 -3.37 -12.59
C TYR A 174 5.44 -2.50 -13.51
N PRO A 175 6.11 -3.07 -14.54
CA PRO A 175 6.92 -2.29 -15.48
C PRO A 175 6.15 -1.20 -16.24
N TYR A 176 4.85 -1.39 -16.39
CA TYR A 176 3.99 -0.56 -17.21
C TYR A 176 2.55 -0.65 -16.72
N ASN A 177 1.84 0.48 -16.71
CA ASN A 177 0.41 0.49 -16.49
C ASN A 177 -0.29 1.13 -17.69
N ARG A 178 -1.13 0.34 -18.36
CA ARG A 178 -2.00 0.87 -19.40
C ARG A 178 -3.16 1.59 -18.74
N GLY A 179 -3.27 2.90 -18.94
CA GLY A 179 -4.40 3.60 -18.37
C GLY A 179 -5.64 3.52 -19.26
N LYS A 180 -6.63 4.36 -18.97
CA LYS A 180 -7.99 4.18 -19.48
C LYS A 180 -8.23 5.04 -20.73
N LYS A 181 -9.04 4.50 -21.64
CA LYS A 181 -9.59 5.24 -22.77
C LYS A 181 -10.92 5.86 -22.36
N VAL A 182 -11.02 7.18 -22.41
CA VAL A 182 -12.25 7.96 -22.22
C VAL A 182 -12.53 8.75 -23.51
N CYS A 183 -13.71 9.36 -23.68
CA CYS A 183 -14.07 9.97 -24.97
C CYS A 183 -13.18 11.19 -25.32
N ILE A 184 -12.50 11.75 -24.31
CA ILE A 184 -11.52 12.84 -24.46
C ILE A 184 -10.07 12.38 -24.71
N GLY A 185 -9.77 11.07 -24.68
CA GLY A 185 -8.41 10.55 -24.95
C GLY A 185 -8.06 9.25 -24.21
N GLN A 186 -6.87 8.69 -24.52
CA GLN A 186 -6.26 7.62 -23.72
C GLN A 186 -5.25 8.24 -22.76
N TYR A 187 -5.35 7.85 -21.48
CA TYR A 187 -4.45 8.28 -20.42
C TYR A 187 -3.60 7.09 -20.03
N ASP A 188 -2.28 7.18 -20.03
CA ASP A 188 -1.35 6.09 -19.71
C ASP A 188 -0.46 6.45 -18.49
N TRP A 189 -0.07 5.43 -17.71
CA TRP A 189 0.70 5.59 -16.48
C TRP A 189 1.97 4.72 -16.54
N ASP A 190 3.15 5.31 -16.45
CA ASP A 190 4.38 4.51 -16.45
C ASP A 190 4.81 4.19 -15.02
N ALA A 191 4.59 2.93 -14.66
CA ALA A 191 4.63 2.33 -13.32
C ALA A 191 3.71 3.03 -12.31
N THR A 192 3.03 2.27 -11.46
CA THR A 192 2.42 2.85 -10.26
C THR A 192 2.75 1.96 -9.09
N SER A 193 2.65 2.55 -7.90
CA SER A 193 2.33 1.75 -6.75
C SER A 193 1.09 2.31 -6.13
N GLN A 194 0.19 1.40 -5.81
CA GLN A 194 -1.09 1.70 -5.23
C GLN A 194 -1.12 1.11 -3.83
N THR A 195 -1.70 1.89 -2.92
CA THR A 195 -1.96 1.47 -1.56
C THR A 195 -3.46 1.25 -1.47
N TYR A 196 -3.88 0.03 -1.15
CA TYR A 196 -5.27 -0.22 -0.81
C TYR A 196 -5.48 0.21 0.66
N ARG A 197 -6.37 1.19 0.89
CA ARG A 197 -6.65 1.77 2.22
C ARG A 197 -8.11 2.27 2.27
N ASP A 198 -9.06 1.34 2.34
CA ASP A 198 -10.43 1.69 2.69
C ASP A 198 -10.82 0.96 3.98
N GLY A 199 -10.95 1.72 5.07
CA GLY A 199 -11.29 1.18 6.39
C GLY A 199 -12.75 0.73 6.52
N ASN A 200 -13.60 1.04 5.53
CA ASN A 200 -15.00 0.61 5.50
C ASN A 200 -15.19 -0.67 4.69
N ASP A 201 -14.20 -1.04 3.89
CA ASP A 201 -14.27 -2.23 3.07
C ASP A 201 -13.98 -3.49 3.88
N VAL A 202 -14.71 -4.55 3.56
CA VAL A 202 -14.46 -5.89 4.08
C VAL A 202 -13.54 -6.62 3.11
N VAL A 203 -12.28 -6.79 3.51
CA VAL A 203 -11.30 -7.58 2.74
C VAL A 203 -11.48 -9.06 3.05
N GLN A 204 -11.64 -9.88 2.01
CA GLN A 204 -11.70 -11.33 2.17
C GLN A 204 -10.31 -11.89 2.53
N MET A 205 -10.27 -13.00 3.26
CA MET A 205 -9.03 -13.64 3.70
C MET A 205 -8.94 -15.08 3.19
N GLU A 206 -7.76 -15.49 2.72
CA GLU A 206 -7.37 -16.89 2.56
C GLU A 206 -6.43 -17.25 3.71
N GLY A 207 -6.97 -17.85 4.78
CA GLY A 207 -6.23 -18.01 6.04
C GLY A 207 -5.85 -16.63 6.60
N THR A 208 -4.56 -16.33 6.63
CA THR A 208 -4.02 -15.03 7.09
C THR A 208 -3.70 -14.07 5.95
N HIS A 209 -3.90 -14.47 4.69
CA HIS A 209 -3.56 -13.67 3.52
C HIS A 209 -4.77 -12.86 3.04
N PRO A 210 -4.71 -11.51 3.05
CA PRO A 210 -5.74 -10.68 2.46
C PRO A 210 -5.86 -10.94 0.95
N ILE A 211 -7.08 -11.02 0.44
CA ILE A 211 -7.36 -11.23 -0.99
C ILE A 211 -7.65 -9.88 -1.64
N LEU A 212 -6.85 -9.53 -2.63
CA LEU A 212 -7.00 -8.32 -3.45
C LEU A 212 -7.11 -8.70 -4.93
N TYR A 213 -7.69 -7.80 -5.72
CA TYR A 213 -7.84 -7.95 -7.16
C TYR A 213 -7.16 -6.78 -7.87
N SER A 214 -6.20 -7.10 -8.75
CA SER A 214 -5.47 -6.13 -9.57
C SER A 214 -6.26 -5.86 -10.86
N ALA A 215 -6.56 -4.59 -11.10
CA ALA A 215 -7.38 -4.17 -12.21
C ALA A 215 -6.64 -4.22 -13.55
N LYS A 216 -7.40 -4.47 -14.62
CA LYS A 216 -6.86 -4.58 -15.98
C LYS A 216 -6.02 -3.37 -16.39
N GLY A 217 -4.73 -3.60 -16.62
CA GLY A 217 -3.73 -2.66 -17.13
C GLY A 217 -3.38 -1.50 -16.20
N SER A 218 -4.32 -0.95 -15.42
CA SER A 218 -4.06 0.12 -14.45
C SER A 218 -3.47 -0.41 -13.15
N HIS A 219 -3.70 -1.69 -12.86
CA HIS A 219 -3.26 -2.40 -11.66
C HIS A 219 -3.75 -1.75 -10.36
N GLY A 220 -4.93 -1.13 -10.42
CA GLY A 220 -5.68 -0.72 -9.23
C GLY A 220 -5.98 -1.93 -8.35
N LEU A 221 -5.70 -1.84 -7.06
CA LEU A 221 -5.99 -2.92 -6.12
C LEU A 221 -7.36 -2.68 -5.49
N TRP A 222 -8.20 -3.71 -5.54
CA TRP A 222 -9.57 -3.67 -5.03
C TRP A 222 -9.83 -4.87 -4.11
N SER A 223 -10.67 -4.68 -3.10
CA SER A 223 -11.13 -5.74 -2.18
C SER A 223 -12.08 -6.74 -2.83
N THR A 224 -12.69 -6.34 -3.96
CA THR A 224 -13.74 -7.10 -4.62
C THR A 224 -13.51 -7.17 -6.14
N LYS A 225 -14.07 -8.20 -6.76
CA LYS A 225 -14.16 -8.33 -8.21
C LYS A 225 -15.26 -7.44 -8.80
N GLY A 226 -15.13 -7.08 -10.07
CA GLY A 226 -16.11 -6.31 -10.84
C GLY A 226 -15.59 -4.97 -11.33
N THR A 227 -16.54 -4.11 -11.67
CA THR A 227 -16.28 -2.76 -12.19
C THR A 227 -16.25 -1.73 -11.07
N HIS A 228 -15.14 -1.01 -10.95
CA HIS A 228 -14.90 -0.03 -9.90
C HIS A 228 -14.72 1.36 -10.47
N THR A 229 -15.53 2.33 -10.05
CA THR A 229 -15.36 3.73 -10.47
C THR A 229 -14.50 4.46 -9.46
N TYR A 230 -13.27 4.84 -9.82
CA TYR A 230 -12.37 5.53 -8.90
C TYR A 230 -12.30 7.05 -9.13
N LYS A 231 -12.69 7.54 -10.31
CA LYS A 231 -12.75 8.98 -10.60
C LYS A 231 -13.85 9.29 -11.60
N LYS A 232 -14.54 10.41 -11.40
CA LYS A 232 -15.45 11.03 -12.39
C LYS A 232 -14.73 12.24 -12.96
N ILE A 233 -14.60 12.31 -14.29
CA ILE A 233 -13.84 13.39 -14.94
C ILE A 233 -14.79 14.47 -15.49
N LEU A 234 -15.83 14.07 -16.21
CA LEU A 234 -16.84 14.97 -16.81
C LEU A 234 -18.25 14.45 -16.56
N VAL A 235 -19.26 15.27 -16.88
CA VAL A 235 -20.67 14.85 -16.87
C VAL A 235 -20.81 13.67 -17.83
N ASN A 236 -21.01 12.47 -17.28
CA ASN A 236 -21.10 11.16 -17.95
C ASN A 236 -19.78 10.45 -18.30
N GLU A 237 -18.62 10.92 -17.85
CA GLU A 237 -17.35 10.18 -17.99
C GLU A 237 -16.80 9.69 -16.65
N LYS A 238 -16.42 8.41 -16.63
CA LYS A 238 -15.88 7.72 -15.46
C LYS A 238 -14.58 7.03 -15.83
N LEU A 239 -13.61 7.10 -14.93
CA LEU A 239 -12.47 6.20 -14.93
C LEU A 239 -12.84 4.96 -14.12
N GLN A 240 -12.81 3.83 -14.81
CA GLN A 240 -13.25 2.55 -14.27
C GLN A 240 -12.15 1.50 -14.36
N ASP A 241 -12.04 0.72 -13.30
CA ASP A 241 -11.23 -0.47 -13.19
C ASP A 241 -12.08 -1.72 -13.33
N GLU A 242 -11.53 -2.74 -13.97
CA GLU A 242 -12.17 -4.05 -14.12
C GLU A 242 -11.29 -5.08 -13.43
N THR A 243 -11.90 -5.90 -12.57
CA THR A 243 -11.21 -6.86 -11.71
C THR A 243 -11.93 -8.21 -11.66
N SER A 244 -11.18 -9.29 -11.53
CA SER A 244 -11.70 -10.66 -11.50
C SER A 244 -10.65 -11.62 -10.95
N ALA A 245 -11.10 -12.83 -10.59
CA ALA A 245 -10.21 -13.94 -10.24
C ALA A 245 -9.64 -14.59 -11.51
N GLY A 246 -8.66 -13.95 -12.13
CA GLY A 246 -7.89 -14.49 -13.25
C GLY A 246 -6.71 -15.31 -12.76
N THR A 247 -5.49 -14.78 -12.90
CA THR A 247 -4.26 -15.48 -12.51
C THR A 247 -3.93 -15.19 -11.05
N ALA A 248 -3.70 -16.23 -10.24
CA ALA A 248 -3.33 -16.09 -8.84
C ALA A 248 -1.84 -15.73 -8.68
N TRP A 249 -1.59 -14.63 -7.96
CA TRP A 249 -0.29 -14.24 -7.43
C TRP A 249 -0.28 -14.47 -5.91
N ASP A 250 0.26 -15.62 -5.52
CA ASP A 250 0.45 -15.97 -4.10
C ASP A 250 1.75 -15.30 -3.61
N THR A 251 1.66 -14.04 -3.18
CA THR A 251 2.85 -13.18 -3.00
C THR A 251 3.82 -13.68 -1.93
N TRP A 252 3.33 -14.43 -0.93
CA TRP A 252 4.16 -15.04 0.12
C TRP A 252 5.16 -16.07 -0.40
N LYS A 253 5.00 -16.57 -1.63
CA LYS A 253 5.98 -17.48 -2.26
C LYS A 253 7.26 -16.77 -2.72
N ASN A 254 7.22 -15.43 -2.85
CA ASN A 254 8.38 -14.63 -3.22
C ASN A 254 8.25 -13.21 -2.64
N VAL A 255 8.38 -13.08 -1.32
CA VAL A 255 8.35 -11.78 -0.63
C VAL A 255 9.74 -11.46 -0.08
N LEU A 256 10.30 -10.34 -0.53
CA LEU A 256 11.53 -9.76 0.00
C LEU A 256 11.16 -8.67 1.00
N TYR A 257 11.87 -8.54 2.11
CA TYR A 257 11.52 -7.55 3.13
C TYR A 257 12.69 -6.77 3.69
N ILE A 258 12.40 -5.53 4.12
CA ILE A 258 13.36 -4.67 4.80
C ILE A 258 12.67 -3.73 5.78
N LYS A 259 13.40 -3.37 6.85
CA LYS A 259 12.98 -2.34 7.78
C LYS A 259 12.98 -0.97 7.09
N TYR A 260 11.92 -0.21 7.28
CA TYR A 260 11.82 1.16 6.79
C TYR A 260 12.95 2.04 7.36
N ARG A 261 13.59 2.81 6.48
CA ARG A 261 14.59 3.82 6.80
C ARG A 261 14.19 5.14 6.15
N PRO A 262 13.68 6.12 6.91
CA PRO A 262 13.17 7.38 6.34
C PRO A 262 14.27 8.18 5.63
N ASP A 263 15.50 8.15 6.14
CA ASP A 263 16.64 8.87 5.57
C ASP A 263 17.31 8.11 4.41
N GLY A 264 16.82 6.91 4.06
CA GLY A 264 17.45 6.01 3.11
C GLY A 264 18.61 5.22 3.72
N GLY A 265 19.74 5.13 3.02
CA GLY A 265 20.90 4.34 3.46
C GLY A 265 20.69 2.84 3.28
N TYR A 266 19.87 2.45 2.31
CA TYR A 266 19.70 1.04 1.93
C TYR A 266 20.95 0.53 1.22
N THR A 267 21.35 -0.71 1.49
CA THR A 267 22.56 -1.35 0.94
C THR A 267 22.22 -2.67 0.25
N GLY A 268 23.18 -3.27 -0.46
CA GLY A 268 23.00 -4.55 -1.15
C GLY A 268 21.89 -4.50 -2.21
N SER A 269 21.05 -5.53 -2.28
CA SER A 269 19.92 -5.61 -3.22
C SER A 269 18.82 -4.57 -3.01
N TRP A 270 18.94 -3.73 -1.98
CA TRP A 270 17.98 -2.68 -1.64
C TRP A 270 18.47 -1.28 -2.01
N THR A 271 19.67 -1.11 -2.59
CA THR A 271 20.22 0.21 -2.91
C THR A 271 19.32 1.04 -3.83
N TRP A 272 18.50 0.41 -4.68
CA TRP A 272 17.51 1.07 -5.53
C TRP A 272 16.43 1.84 -4.75
N LEU A 273 16.15 1.49 -3.49
CA LEU A 273 15.21 2.24 -2.65
C LEU A 273 15.71 3.67 -2.35
N ASN A 274 17.01 3.91 -2.44
CA ASN A 274 17.61 5.25 -2.26
C ASN A 274 17.35 6.18 -3.46
N PHE A 275 16.82 5.67 -4.57
CA PHE A 275 16.55 6.48 -5.76
C PHE A 275 15.47 7.54 -5.47
N LYS A 276 15.81 8.81 -5.70
CA LYS A 276 14.92 9.96 -5.42
C LYS A 276 14.05 10.38 -6.59
N GLY A 277 14.41 9.92 -7.79
CA GLY A 277 13.70 10.25 -9.02
C GLY A 277 12.36 9.55 -9.17
N ARG A 278 11.77 9.75 -10.34
CA ARG A 278 10.51 9.12 -10.72
C ARG A 278 10.74 7.79 -11.43
N TRP A 279 10.02 6.78 -11.00
CA TRP A 279 9.99 5.47 -11.61
C TRP A 279 9.01 5.48 -12.79
N GLY A 280 9.43 6.06 -13.92
CA GLY A 280 8.59 6.18 -15.11
C GLY A 280 8.76 7.54 -15.78
N ASN A 281 8.14 7.68 -16.96
CA ASN A 281 8.34 8.83 -17.82
C ASN A 281 7.91 10.16 -17.17
N LYS A 282 8.39 11.28 -17.73
CA LYS A 282 7.80 12.60 -17.48
C LYS A 282 6.38 12.66 -18.04
N LYS A 283 5.51 13.38 -17.34
CA LYS A 283 4.17 13.70 -17.85
C LYS A 283 4.25 14.40 -19.21
N ASP A 284 3.29 14.11 -20.08
CA ASP A 284 3.20 14.66 -21.44
C ASP A 284 1.75 14.74 -21.91
N GLY A 285 1.47 15.61 -22.88
CA GLY A 285 0.12 15.80 -23.42
C GLY A 285 -0.87 16.42 -22.42
N CYS A 286 -0.43 17.37 -21.61
CA CYS A 286 -1.21 18.00 -20.54
C CYS A 286 -2.13 19.15 -20.98
N ALA A 287 -2.41 19.30 -22.28
CA ALA A 287 -3.19 20.42 -22.81
C ALA A 287 -4.62 20.53 -22.22
N ALA A 288 -5.21 19.38 -21.82
CA ALA A 288 -6.52 19.31 -21.18
C ALA A 288 -6.47 19.02 -19.66
N GLU A 289 -5.29 19.10 -19.03
CA GLU A 289 -5.10 18.73 -17.61
C GLU A 289 -5.98 19.58 -16.67
N SER A 290 -6.18 20.87 -16.98
CA SER A 290 -7.03 21.76 -16.17
C SER A 290 -8.51 21.36 -16.13
N VAL A 291 -8.97 20.58 -17.13
CA VAL A 291 -10.35 20.13 -17.24
C VAL A 291 -10.46 18.66 -16.83
N ALA A 292 -9.54 17.81 -17.28
CA ALA A 292 -9.57 16.37 -17.01
C ALA A 292 -8.95 16.00 -15.65
N GLY A 293 -8.14 16.88 -15.07
CA GLY A 293 -7.31 16.59 -13.90
C GLY A 293 -6.27 15.49 -14.16
N GLU A 294 -5.95 15.20 -15.42
CA GLU A 294 -5.04 14.14 -15.88
C GLU A 294 -4.35 14.55 -17.20
N CYS A 295 -3.12 14.08 -17.44
CA CYS A 295 -2.43 14.21 -18.74
C CYS A 295 -2.47 12.91 -19.54
N VAL A 296 -2.40 12.99 -20.88
CA VAL A 296 -2.34 11.80 -21.76
C VAL A 296 -1.31 10.78 -21.30
N ARG A 297 -0.15 11.25 -20.83
CA ARG A 297 0.80 10.44 -20.07
C ARG A 297 1.09 11.14 -18.76
N ASN A 298 0.91 10.45 -17.65
CA ASN A 298 1.22 10.99 -16.34
C ASN A 298 2.64 10.63 -15.89
N SER A 299 3.17 11.39 -14.94
CA SER A 299 4.52 11.18 -14.41
C SER A 299 4.58 9.89 -13.59
N GLY A 300 5.67 9.14 -13.73
CA GLY A 300 5.93 7.98 -12.87
C GLY A 300 5.97 8.32 -11.36
N PRO A 301 5.68 7.35 -10.48
CA PRO A 301 5.67 7.52 -9.04
C PRO A 301 7.07 7.81 -8.51
N LYS A 302 7.15 8.48 -7.36
CA LYS A 302 8.39 8.53 -6.58
C LYS A 302 8.64 7.19 -5.89
N SER A 303 9.89 6.97 -5.45
CA SER A 303 10.27 5.81 -4.63
C SER A 303 9.38 5.69 -3.39
N LEU A 304 9.25 4.45 -2.88
CA LEU A 304 8.47 4.10 -1.69
C LEU A 304 8.76 5.01 -0.49
N ASN A 305 10.03 5.37 -0.28
CA ASN A 305 10.44 6.19 0.87
C ASN A 305 9.84 7.61 0.88
N TYR A 306 9.24 8.06 -0.22
CA TYR A 306 8.59 9.37 -0.34
C TYR A 306 7.06 9.30 -0.27
N ARG A 307 6.50 8.13 0.04
CA ARG A 307 5.05 7.97 0.14
C ARG A 307 4.56 8.46 1.48
N SER A 308 3.55 9.34 1.46
CA SER A 308 2.96 9.92 2.67
C SER A 308 2.46 8.86 3.64
N GLN A 309 1.99 7.71 3.13
CA GLN A 309 1.53 6.58 3.92
C GLN A 309 2.65 5.91 4.75
N MET A 310 3.91 6.04 4.33
CA MET A 310 5.06 5.51 5.07
C MET A 310 5.68 6.57 6.00
N THR A 311 5.54 7.85 5.66
CA THR A 311 6.11 8.95 6.45
C THR A 311 5.24 9.35 7.64
N ASN A 312 3.93 9.10 7.59
CA ASN A 312 3.01 9.44 8.68
C ASN A 312 2.75 8.22 9.57
N ASP A 313 2.52 8.46 10.86
CA ASP A 313 2.17 7.41 11.85
C ASP A 313 0.64 7.23 11.98
N ASP A 314 -0.15 8.05 11.29
CA ASP A 314 -1.61 8.09 11.34
C ASP A 314 -2.26 6.99 10.48
N LEU A 315 -1.85 5.73 10.63
CA LEU A 315 -2.61 4.60 10.08
C LEU A 315 -3.80 4.17 10.98
N ASP A 316 -4.06 4.92 12.06
CA ASP A 316 -5.22 4.77 12.96
C ASP A 316 -6.57 5.13 12.31
#